data_AF-A0AB94IYD0-F1
#
_entry.id   AF-A0AB94IYD0-F1
#
_cell.length_a   1.000
_cell.length_b   1.000
_cell.length_c   1.000
_cell.angle_alpha   90.00
_cell.angle_beta   90.00
_cell.angle_gamma   90.00
#
_symmetry.space_group_name_H-M   'P 1'
#
loop_
_entity.id
_entity.type
_entity.pdbx_description
1 polymer ?
#
loop_
_entity_poly.entity_id
_entity_poly.type
_entity_poly.pdbx_seq_one_letter_code
_entity_poly.pdbx_strand_id
1 'polypeptide(L)'
;MEHMKQRLKASAALAVLLVLALAFGASAASFGKDEMRRMGVFISNFTEVGLYNFDLDLDAAELIRFGIQHNYLNNYKSRIKLCKDRKCPHGDLTIEGKFVVESVKKYFDLDLENQSVTDSDPRCHFDGKLYHFEKAEGETVYYADVQQASREGKVVNMSGELYNVENKKERPAKFQAVAKPYNWKGKDTWAILSLRTDWND
;
A
#
# COMPACT_ATOMS: atom_id res chain seq x y z
N MET A 1 -54.04 3.93 32.44
CA MET A 1 -53.04 2.93 32.87
C MET A 1 -51.84 3.12 31.96
N GLU A 2 -50.97 4.10 32.19
CA GLU A 2 -49.84 4.04 33.15
C GLU A 2 -49.08 2.71 32.98
N HIS A 3 -47.87 2.71 32.43
CA HIS A 3 -46.62 3.17 33.05
C HIS A 3 -45.75 3.97 32.02
N MET A 4 -45.38 5.26 32.20
CA MET A 4 -44.22 5.81 32.95
C MET A 4 -43.05 4.83 33.12
N LYS A 5 -41.79 5.06 32.75
CA LYS A 5 -40.83 6.20 32.87
C LYS A 5 -39.51 5.61 32.31
N GLN A 6 -38.62 6.23 31.52
CA GLN A 6 -37.81 7.44 31.69
C GLN A 6 -37.04 7.60 30.36
N ARG A 7 -37.38 8.56 29.49
CA ARG A 7 -36.63 9.82 29.26
C ARG A 7 -35.13 9.78 29.56
N LEU A 8 -34.31 9.72 28.50
CA LEU A 8 -33.15 10.60 28.37
C LEU A 8 -33.48 11.66 27.31
N LYS A 9 -33.66 12.89 27.80
CA LYS A 9 -33.68 14.11 26.99
C LYS A 9 -32.23 14.53 26.80
N ALA A 10 -31.81 14.81 25.58
CA ALA A 10 -30.81 15.83 25.34
C ALA A 10 -31.13 16.51 24.01
N SER A 11 -31.58 17.76 24.15
CA SER A 11 -31.99 18.67 23.10
C SER A 11 -30.81 19.08 22.21
N ALA A 12 -31.15 19.46 20.98
CA ALA A 12 -30.30 20.14 20.02
C ALA A 12 -29.52 21.33 20.63
N ALA A 13 -28.24 21.42 20.29
CA ALA A 13 -27.51 22.67 20.19
C ALA A 13 -26.31 22.51 19.25
N LEU A 14 -26.26 23.42 18.28
CA LEU A 14 -25.19 23.68 17.34
C LEU A 14 -23.84 23.85 18.05
N ALA A 15 -22.79 23.18 17.58
CA ALA A 15 -21.41 23.57 17.85
C ALA A 15 -20.55 23.28 16.62
N VAL A 16 -20.53 24.23 15.69
CA VAL A 16 -19.41 24.41 14.77
C VAL A 16 -18.21 24.80 15.63
N LEU A 17 -17.37 23.83 15.98
CA LEU A 17 -16.07 24.09 16.58
C LEU A 17 -15.05 24.22 15.45
N LEU A 18 -14.91 25.45 14.96
CA LEU A 18 -13.64 25.95 14.45
C LEU A 18 -12.58 25.72 15.53
N VAL A 19 -11.75 24.70 15.36
CA VAL A 19 -10.48 24.66 16.08
C VAL A 19 -9.53 25.54 15.29
N LEU A 20 -9.46 26.81 15.71
CA LEU A 20 -8.24 27.59 15.59
C LEU A 20 -7.15 26.83 16.37
N ALA A 21 -6.48 25.90 15.70
CA ALA A 21 -5.21 25.39 16.18
C ALA A 21 -4.19 26.51 15.99
N LEU A 22 -3.91 27.19 17.09
CA LEU A 22 -2.75 28.04 17.29
C LEU A 22 -1.55 27.44 16.55
N ALA A 23 -0.92 28.29 15.75
CA ALA A 23 0.35 28.06 15.09
C ALA A 23 1.44 27.75 16.14
N PHE A 24 1.46 26.52 16.65
CA PHE A 24 2.70 25.88 17.02
C PHE A 24 3.32 25.47 15.72
N GLY A 25 4.26 26.29 15.24
CA GLY A 25 5.22 25.89 14.23
C GLY A 25 6.04 24.72 14.77
N ALA A 26 5.45 23.52 14.76
CA ALA A 26 6.22 22.33 14.50
C ALA A 26 6.83 22.59 13.12
N SER A 27 8.06 23.08 13.11
CA SER A 27 8.90 23.06 11.92
C SER A 27 8.79 21.64 11.37
N ALA A 28 8.08 21.48 10.25
CA ALA A 28 8.11 20.23 9.52
C ALA A 28 9.58 19.96 9.25
N ALA A 29 10.16 18.96 9.91
CA ALA A 29 11.54 18.61 9.68
C ALA A 29 11.65 18.29 8.19
N SER A 30 12.40 19.13 7.47
CA SER A 30 12.55 18.95 6.03
C SER A 30 13.41 17.73 5.77
N PHE A 31 12.96 16.89 4.85
CA PHE A 31 13.68 15.68 4.49
C PHE A 31 14.86 16.02 3.57
N GLY A 32 16.02 15.44 3.87
CA GLY A 32 17.20 15.56 3.00
C GLY A 32 17.01 14.82 1.67
N LYS A 33 17.81 15.17 0.65
CA LYS A 33 17.73 14.56 -0.69
C LYS A 33 17.84 13.03 -0.66
N ASP A 34 18.75 12.48 0.14
CA ASP A 34 18.92 11.03 0.26
C ASP A 34 17.71 10.36 0.88
N GLU A 35 17.06 11.01 1.84
CA GLU A 35 15.85 10.49 2.47
C GLU A 35 14.66 10.55 1.53
N MET A 36 14.49 11.65 0.78
CA MET A 36 13.47 11.74 -0.28
C MET A 36 13.68 10.67 -1.35
N ARG A 37 14.93 10.37 -1.73
CA ARG A 37 15.23 9.24 -2.63
C ARG A 37 14.79 7.90 -2.04
N ARG A 38 15.04 7.65 -0.76
CA ARG A 38 14.56 6.42 -0.07
C ARG A 38 13.03 6.36 -0.03
N MET A 39 12.36 7.50 0.16
CA MET A 39 10.91 7.59 0.08
C MET A 39 10.40 7.27 -1.34
N GLY A 40 11.07 7.76 -2.38
CA GLY A 40 10.74 7.40 -3.77
C GLY A 40 10.85 5.90 -4.02
N VAL A 41 11.92 5.25 -3.53
CA VAL A 41 12.06 3.79 -3.56
C VAL A 41 10.93 3.11 -2.78
N PHE A 42 10.58 3.63 -1.60
CA PHE A 42 9.49 3.10 -0.80
C PHE A 42 8.15 3.15 -1.54
N ILE A 43 7.75 4.31 -2.09
CA ILE A 43 6.51 4.46 -2.86
C ILE A 43 6.53 3.60 -4.13
N SER A 44 7.70 3.42 -4.76
CA SER A 44 7.82 2.59 -5.96
C SER A 44 7.45 1.13 -5.73
N ASN A 45 7.51 0.61 -4.49
CA ASN A 45 7.09 -0.77 -4.20
C ASN A 45 5.58 -1.00 -4.47
N PHE A 46 4.77 0.06 -4.47
CA PHE A 46 3.33 -0.01 -4.73
C PHE A 46 3.02 0.30 -6.19
N THR A 47 3.64 1.35 -6.75
CA THR A 47 3.36 1.78 -8.12
C THR A 47 3.90 0.81 -9.16
N GLU A 48 4.99 0.08 -8.86
CA GLU A 48 5.55 -0.92 -9.78
C GLU A 48 4.65 -2.15 -9.97
N VAL A 49 3.70 -2.37 -9.04
CA VAL A 49 2.71 -3.46 -9.10
C VAL A 49 1.31 -2.97 -9.44
N GLY A 50 1.18 -1.74 -9.96
CA GLY A 50 -0.10 -1.19 -10.38
C GLY A 50 -0.99 -0.66 -9.26
N LEU A 51 -0.50 -0.59 -8.02
CA LEU A 51 -1.29 -0.12 -6.88
C LEU A 51 -1.13 1.41 -6.73
N TYR A 52 -2.00 2.17 -7.41
CA TYR A 52 -1.88 3.64 -7.52
C TYR A 52 -2.83 4.44 -6.63
N ASN A 53 -3.93 3.85 -6.18
CA ASN A 53 -4.98 4.54 -5.42
C ASN A 53 -5.53 3.63 -4.34
N PHE A 54 -5.33 3.99 -3.07
CA PHE A 54 -5.89 3.29 -1.92
C PHE A 54 -5.77 4.12 -0.63
N ASP A 55 -6.56 3.73 0.36
CA ASP A 55 -6.38 4.05 1.77
C ASP A 55 -6.24 2.75 2.58
N LEU A 56 -6.31 2.81 3.92
CA LEU A 56 -6.17 1.62 4.76
C LEU A 56 -7.35 0.64 4.71
N ASP A 57 -8.40 0.92 3.93
CA ASP A 57 -9.55 0.03 3.74
C ASP A 57 -9.37 -0.92 2.54
N LEU A 58 -8.12 -1.24 2.20
CA LEU A 58 -7.80 -2.25 1.18
C LEU A 58 -8.39 -3.62 1.56
N ASP A 59 -9.01 -4.27 0.58
CA ASP A 59 -9.51 -5.62 0.81
C ASP A 59 -8.34 -6.63 0.85
N ALA A 60 -8.63 -7.83 1.37
CA ALA A 60 -7.63 -8.88 1.45
C ALA A 60 -7.11 -9.31 0.06
N ALA A 61 -7.92 -9.20 -0.99
CA ALA A 61 -7.53 -9.56 -2.34
C ALA A 61 -6.47 -8.60 -2.91
N GLU A 62 -6.60 -7.29 -2.66
CA GLU A 62 -5.61 -6.28 -3.01
C GLU A 62 -4.29 -6.49 -2.24
N LEU A 63 -4.36 -6.76 -0.94
CA LEU A 63 -3.18 -7.05 -0.13
C LEU A 63 -2.46 -8.34 -0.58
N ILE A 64 -3.20 -9.39 -0.92
CA ILE A 64 -2.65 -10.64 -1.46
C ILE A 64 -1.99 -10.40 -2.82
N ARG A 65 -2.66 -9.68 -3.73
CA ARG A 65 -2.11 -9.34 -5.05
C ARG A 65 -0.85 -8.50 -4.93
N PHE A 66 -0.84 -7.49 -4.06
CA PHE A 66 0.37 -6.74 -3.74
C PHE A 66 1.50 -7.68 -3.29
N GLY A 67 1.23 -8.54 -2.31
CA GLY A 67 2.23 -9.44 -1.76
C GLY A 67 2.80 -10.39 -2.81
N ILE A 68 1.96 -10.93 -3.71
CA ILE A 68 2.40 -11.81 -4.80
C ILE A 68 3.22 -11.02 -5.83
N GLN A 69 2.68 -9.93 -6.37
CA GLN A 69 3.32 -9.17 -7.44
C GLN A 69 4.62 -8.50 -6.98
N HIS A 70 4.65 -7.93 -5.78
CA HIS A 70 5.86 -7.34 -5.23
C HIS A 70 6.98 -8.39 -5.11
N ASN A 71 6.67 -9.60 -4.66
CA ASN A 71 7.64 -10.68 -4.58
C ASN A 71 8.02 -11.25 -5.95
N TYR A 72 7.08 -11.27 -6.90
CA TYR A 72 7.35 -11.67 -8.27
C TYR A 72 8.37 -10.75 -8.94
N LEU A 73 8.21 -9.43 -8.81
CA LEU A 73 9.14 -8.45 -9.39
C LEU A 73 10.47 -8.37 -8.64
N ASN A 74 10.45 -8.31 -7.30
CA ASN A 74 11.65 -7.98 -6.52
C ASN A 74 12.38 -9.19 -5.94
N ASN A 75 11.70 -10.34 -5.81
CA ASN A 75 12.22 -11.51 -5.11
C ASN A 75 12.07 -12.81 -5.93
N TYR A 76 11.97 -12.70 -7.26
CA TYR A 76 11.68 -13.83 -8.16
C TYR A 76 12.50 -15.08 -7.84
N LYS A 77 13.84 -14.95 -7.88
CA LYS A 77 14.77 -16.09 -7.73
C LYS A 77 14.68 -16.76 -6.35
N SER A 78 14.39 -15.99 -5.30
CA SER A 78 14.42 -16.47 -3.92
C SER A 78 13.07 -17.02 -3.46
N ARG A 79 11.95 -16.46 -3.94
CA ARG A 79 10.61 -16.75 -3.40
C ARG A 79 9.64 -17.36 -4.40
N ILE A 80 9.83 -17.16 -5.70
CA ILE A 80 8.95 -17.70 -6.73
C ILE A 80 9.52 -19.04 -7.23
N LYS A 81 8.62 -20.00 -7.45
CA LYS A 81 8.94 -21.32 -8.00
C LYS A 81 7.95 -21.68 -9.09
N LEU A 82 8.39 -22.46 -10.06
CA LEU A 82 7.47 -23.13 -10.97
C LEU A 82 6.58 -24.07 -10.17
N CYS A 83 5.31 -24.10 -10.53
CA CYS A 83 4.39 -25.10 -10.03
C CYS A 83 4.90 -26.50 -10.45
N LYS A 84 4.80 -27.48 -9.54
CA LYS A 84 5.40 -28.81 -9.75
C LYS A 84 4.58 -29.70 -10.66
N ASP A 85 3.28 -29.43 -10.78
CA ASP A 85 2.41 -30.22 -11.63
C ASP A 85 2.52 -29.75 -13.08
N ARG A 86 2.58 -30.69 -14.02
CA ARG A 86 2.75 -30.38 -15.45
C ARG A 86 1.55 -29.67 -16.09
N LYS A 87 0.44 -29.54 -15.36
CA LYS A 87 -0.82 -28.90 -15.76
C LYS A 87 -1.44 -28.22 -14.54
N CYS A 88 -0.78 -27.20 -14.01
CA CYS A 88 -1.26 -26.54 -12.81
C CYS A 88 -2.58 -25.81 -13.10
N PRO A 89 -3.71 -26.23 -12.51
CA PRO A 89 -5.02 -25.69 -12.85
C PRO A 89 -5.22 -24.24 -12.38
N HIS A 90 -4.29 -23.73 -11.58
CA HIS A 90 -4.38 -22.43 -10.90
C HIS A 90 -3.17 -21.53 -11.17
N GLY A 91 -2.34 -21.86 -12.17
CA GLY A 91 -1.22 -21.05 -12.63
C GLY A 91 0.13 -21.75 -12.58
N ASP A 92 1.03 -21.30 -13.44
CA ASP A 92 2.35 -21.92 -13.62
C ASP A 92 3.36 -21.57 -12.52
N LEU A 93 3.05 -20.60 -11.66
CA LEU A 93 3.94 -20.09 -10.61
C LEU A 93 3.36 -20.29 -9.22
N THR A 94 4.28 -20.43 -8.25
CA THR A 94 3.96 -20.59 -6.84
C THR A 94 4.81 -19.71 -5.93
N ILE A 95 4.22 -19.31 -4.81
CA ILE A 95 4.89 -18.62 -3.70
C ILE A 95 4.33 -19.11 -2.35
N GLU A 96 5.18 -19.29 -1.34
CA GLU A 96 4.70 -19.62 0.01
C GLU A 96 3.89 -18.46 0.61
N GLY A 97 2.71 -18.75 1.17
CA GLY A 97 1.83 -17.73 1.75
C GLY A 97 2.48 -16.89 2.85
N LYS A 98 3.45 -17.46 3.59
CA LYS A 98 4.24 -16.71 4.58
C LYS A 98 4.97 -15.50 3.98
N PHE A 99 5.40 -15.56 2.71
CA PHE A 99 6.09 -14.45 2.07
C PHE A 99 5.13 -13.35 1.61
N VAL A 100 3.89 -13.71 1.27
CA VAL A 100 2.81 -12.75 0.97
C VAL A 100 2.45 -11.98 2.24
N VAL A 101 2.16 -12.70 3.33
CA VAL A 101 1.88 -12.10 4.65
C VAL A 101 3.05 -11.25 5.14
N GLU A 102 4.30 -11.71 4.97
CA GLU A 102 5.48 -10.93 5.35
C GLU A 102 5.54 -9.58 4.61
N SER A 103 5.28 -9.56 3.30
CA SER A 103 5.26 -8.33 2.52
C SER A 103 4.14 -7.40 2.98
N VAL A 104 2.93 -7.90 3.23
CA VAL A 104 1.82 -7.08 3.72
C VAL A 104 2.15 -6.48 5.08
N LYS A 105 2.69 -7.28 6.00
CA LYS A 105 3.11 -6.76 7.31
C LYS A 105 4.19 -5.70 7.19
N LYS A 106 5.18 -5.91 6.32
CA LYS A 106 6.28 -4.97 6.12
C LYS A 106 5.80 -3.62 5.61
N TYR A 107 4.96 -3.61 4.58
CA TYR A 107 4.64 -2.41 3.82
C TYR A 107 3.38 -1.69 4.30
N PHE A 108 2.43 -2.40 4.91
CA PHE A 108 1.16 -1.84 5.41
C PHE A 108 1.03 -1.90 6.94
N ASP A 109 1.89 -2.66 7.63
CA ASP A 109 1.77 -2.97 9.06
C ASP A 109 0.42 -3.62 9.43
N LEU A 110 -0.15 -4.37 8.49
CA LEU A 110 -1.40 -5.12 8.63
C LEU A 110 -1.11 -6.61 8.82
N ASP A 111 -2.01 -7.27 9.56
CA ASP A 111 -2.02 -8.72 9.66
C ASP A 111 -2.98 -9.27 8.60
N LEU A 112 -2.51 -10.22 7.80
CA LEU A 112 -3.26 -10.82 6.69
C LEU A 112 -3.41 -12.33 6.93
N GLU A 113 -4.63 -12.81 6.77
CA GLU A 113 -4.90 -14.25 6.67
C GLU A 113 -4.85 -14.68 5.20
N ASN A 114 -4.21 -15.82 4.95
CA ASN A 114 -4.13 -16.35 3.60
C ASN A 114 -5.46 -16.94 3.15
N GLN A 115 -5.87 -16.59 1.94
CA GLN A 115 -7.10 -17.09 1.32
C GLN A 115 -7.00 -17.04 -0.20
N SER A 116 -7.84 -17.81 -0.89
CA SER A 116 -7.91 -17.70 -2.34
C SER A 116 -8.54 -16.38 -2.75
N VAL A 117 -8.09 -15.84 -3.87
CA VAL A 117 -8.66 -14.67 -4.54
C VAL A 117 -9.19 -15.14 -5.89
N THR A 118 -10.50 -15.40 -5.96
CA THR A 118 -11.16 -16.02 -7.14
C THR A 118 -11.86 -15.03 -8.05
N ASP A 119 -12.22 -13.86 -7.52
CA ASP A 119 -13.14 -12.92 -8.18
C ASP A 119 -12.41 -11.68 -8.74
N SER A 120 -11.08 -11.76 -8.89
CA SER A 120 -10.25 -10.70 -9.47
C SER A 120 -9.33 -11.22 -10.58
N ASP A 121 -8.83 -10.32 -11.42
CA ASP A 121 -7.75 -10.61 -12.36
C ASP A 121 -6.44 -9.91 -11.89
N PRO A 122 -5.30 -10.62 -11.78
CA PRO A 122 -5.16 -12.07 -11.84
C PRO A 122 -5.79 -12.77 -10.63
N ARG A 123 -6.33 -13.97 -10.86
CA ARG A 123 -6.79 -14.88 -9.81
C ARG A 123 -5.60 -15.53 -9.12
N CYS A 124 -5.74 -15.81 -7.83
CA CYS A 124 -4.71 -16.50 -7.04
C CYS A 124 -5.36 -17.57 -6.18
N HIS A 125 -4.92 -18.83 -6.31
CA HIS A 125 -5.46 -19.92 -5.50
C HIS A 125 -4.52 -20.25 -4.35
N PHE A 126 -5.03 -20.28 -3.12
CA PHE A 126 -4.26 -20.72 -1.95
C PHE A 126 -4.59 -22.16 -1.59
N ASP A 127 -3.60 -23.06 -1.65
CA ASP A 127 -3.77 -24.50 -1.39
C ASP A 127 -3.61 -24.90 0.09
N GLY A 128 -3.53 -23.92 0.98
CA GLY A 128 -3.22 -24.10 2.40
C GLY A 128 -1.75 -23.84 2.75
N LYS A 129 -0.86 -23.71 1.75
CA LYS A 129 0.55 -23.37 1.95
C LYS A 129 1.11 -22.43 0.88
N LEU A 130 0.80 -22.70 -0.38
CA LEU A 130 1.27 -21.98 -1.55
C LEU A 130 0.11 -21.21 -2.18
N TYR A 131 0.41 -20.00 -2.65
CA TYR A 131 -0.38 -19.39 -3.69
C TYR A 131 0.08 -19.93 -5.05
N HIS A 132 -0.88 -20.23 -5.90
CA HIS A 132 -0.73 -20.55 -7.31
C HIS A 132 -1.28 -19.37 -8.12
N PHE A 133 -0.50 -18.90 -9.10
CA PHE A 133 -0.85 -17.72 -9.88
C PHE A 133 -0.17 -17.76 -11.25
N GLU A 134 -0.75 -17.02 -12.19
CA GLU A 134 -0.16 -16.84 -13.52
C GLU A 134 0.84 -15.69 -13.55
N LYS A 135 1.76 -15.75 -14.51
CA LYS A 135 2.68 -14.65 -14.77
C LYS A 135 1.90 -13.40 -15.18
N ALA A 136 2.21 -12.26 -14.54
CA ALA A 136 1.82 -10.96 -15.06
C ALA A 136 2.73 -10.58 -16.26
N GLU A 137 2.13 -10.19 -17.38
CA GLU A 137 2.85 -9.79 -18.59
C GLU A 137 2.49 -8.36 -19.03
N GLY A 138 3.50 -7.61 -19.50
CA GLY A 138 3.31 -6.47 -20.40
C GLY A 138 2.86 -5.15 -19.79
N GLU A 139 2.67 -5.04 -18.48
CA GLU A 139 2.28 -3.78 -17.85
C GLU A 139 3.44 -2.78 -17.78
N THR A 140 3.12 -1.50 -18.04
CA THR A 140 4.07 -0.41 -17.87
C THR A 140 4.38 -0.22 -16.39
N VAL A 141 5.67 -0.21 -16.06
CA VAL A 141 6.14 -0.02 -14.69
C VAL A 141 6.43 1.46 -14.44
N TYR A 142 5.79 2.00 -13.41
CA TYR A 142 6.02 3.37 -12.95
C TYR A 142 6.72 3.40 -11.60
N TYR A 143 7.75 4.23 -11.48
CA TYR A 143 8.43 4.53 -10.21
C TYR A 143 8.09 5.94 -9.74
N ALA A 144 8.26 6.17 -8.44
CA ALA A 144 7.95 7.43 -7.79
C ALA A 144 9.21 8.28 -7.58
N ASP A 145 9.10 9.55 -7.95
CA ASP A 145 10.07 10.61 -7.68
C ASP A 145 9.49 11.57 -6.65
N VAL A 146 9.89 11.43 -5.39
CA VAL A 146 9.41 12.27 -4.28
C VAL A 146 10.07 13.65 -4.37
N GLN A 147 9.26 14.67 -4.59
CA GLN A 147 9.70 16.05 -4.73
C GLN A 147 9.51 16.85 -3.44
N GLN A 148 8.51 16.49 -2.63
CA GLN A 148 8.23 17.13 -1.36
C GLN A 148 7.84 16.07 -0.33
N ALA A 149 8.26 16.31 0.91
CA ALA A 149 7.82 15.52 2.04
C ALA A 149 7.78 16.38 3.31
N SER A 150 6.82 16.10 4.19
CA SER A 150 6.67 16.76 5.50
C SER A 150 6.38 15.72 6.58
N ARG A 151 6.72 16.06 7.82
CA ARG A 151 6.40 15.24 8.99
C ARG A 151 5.50 16.01 9.94
N GLU A 152 4.38 15.39 10.29
CA GLU A 152 3.41 15.90 11.25
C GLU A 152 3.18 14.82 12.32
N GLY A 153 3.86 14.95 13.45
CA GLY A 153 3.85 13.92 14.49
C GLY A 153 4.38 12.57 13.99
N LYS A 154 3.51 11.54 13.97
CA LYS A 154 3.82 10.18 13.51
C LYS A 154 3.43 9.94 12.04
N VAL A 155 3.06 11.00 11.32
CA VAL A 155 2.66 10.91 9.92
C VAL A 155 3.72 11.58 9.05
N VAL A 156 4.01 10.94 7.93
CA VAL A 156 4.89 11.44 6.87
C VAL A 156 4.04 11.60 5.62
N ASN A 157 3.91 12.84 5.16
CA ASN A 157 3.26 13.16 3.89
C ASN A 157 4.34 13.24 2.81
N MET A 158 4.09 12.65 1.66
CA MET A 158 4.98 12.64 0.50
C MET A 158 4.19 13.03 -0.74
N SER A 159 4.80 13.81 -1.62
CA SER A 159 4.22 14.08 -2.94
C SER A 159 5.30 14.19 -4.01
N GLY A 160 4.91 13.91 -5.24
CA GLY A 160 5.83 13.95 -6.35
C GLY A 160 5.19 13.47 -7.64
N GLU A 161 6.01 12.90 -8.51
CA GLU A 161 5.60 12.45 -9.84
C GLU A 161 5.91 10.98 -10.03
N LEU A 162 5.05 10.29 -10.77
CA LEU A 162 5.36 8.99 -11.33
C LEU A 162 6.16 9.17 -12.61
N TYR A 163 7.05 8.23 -12.91
CA TYR A 163 7.79 8.21 -14.17
C TYR A 163 7.89 6.80 -14.74
N ASN A 164 7.82 6.70 -16.07
CA ASN A 164 8.00 5.43 -16.78
C ASN A 164 9.44 4.95 -16.61
N VAL A 165 9.63 3.70 -16.15
CA VAL A 165 10.97 3.14 -15.92
C VAL A 165 11.76 3.00 -17.22
N GLU A 166 11.10 2.71 -18.34
CA GLU A 166 11.71 2.57 -19.67
C GLU A 166 11.97 3.95 -20.32
N ASN A 167 11.09 4.93 -20.07
CA ASN A 167 11.22 6.30 -20.55
C ASN A 167 11.05 7.34 -19.43
N LYS A 168 12.11 7.63 -18.68
CA LYS A 168 12.06 8.52 -17.50
C LYS A 168 11.64 9.98 -17.78
N LYS A 169 11.57 10.39 -19.05
CA LYS A 169 11.03 11.70 -19.46
C LYS A 169 9.51 11.73 -19.44
N GLU A 170 8.88 10.57 -19.58
CA GLU A 170 7.44 10.41 -19.45
C GLU A 170 7.08 10.46 -17.96
N ARG A 171 6.35 11.52 -17.60
CA ARG A 171 5.84 11.78 -16.25
C ARG A 171 4.31 11.77 -16.32
N PRO A 172 3.66 10.59 -16.28
CA PRO A 172 2.25 10.47 -16.61
C PRO A 172 1.32 10.87 -15.47
N ALA A 173 1.82 11.06 -14.24
CA ALA A 173 0.96 11.37 -13.11
C ALA A 173 1.72 12.07 -11.97
N LYS A 174 0.95 12.75 -11.12
CA LYS A 174 1.37 13.21 -9.79
C LYS A 174 0.80 12.29 -8.73
N PHE A 175 1.48 12.19 -7.59
CA PHE A 175 0.98 11.42 -6.47
C PHE A 175 1.07 12.18 -5.15
N GLN A 176 0.20 11.77 -4.22
CA GLN A 176 0.23 12.10 -2.80
C GLN A 176 0.18 10.80 -2.01
N ALA A 177 1.05 10.66 -1.02
CA ALA A 177 1.14 9.48 -0.19
C ALA A 177 1.26 9.84 1.28
N VAL A 178 0.64 9.04 2.13
CA VAL A 178 0.69 9.19 3.58
C VAL A 178 1.25 7.91 4.17
N ALA A 179 2.25 8.01 5.03
CA ALA A 179 2.86 6.88 5.69
C ALA A 179 3.13 7.15 7.18
N LYS A 180 3.37 6.09 7.95
CA LYS A 180 3.86 6.17 9.32
C LYS A 180 5.28 5.60 9.42
N PRO A 181 6.16 6.14 10.29
CA PRO A 181 7.42 5.48 10.63
C PRO A 181 7.16 4.05 11.13
N TYR A 182 7.99 3.12 10.70
CA TYR A 182 7.87 1.71 11.04
C TYR A 182 9.26 1.09 11.24
N ASN A 183 9.39 0.19 12.22
CA ASN A 183 10.63 -0.55 12.41
C ASN A 183 10.42 -1.98 11.92
N TRP A 184 11.07 -2.33 10.82
CA TRP A 184 10.98 -3.66 10.24
C TRP A 184 12.28 -4.43 10.49
N LYS A 185 12.21 -5.44 11.36
CA LYS A 185 13.36 -6.31 11.72
C LYS A 185 14.60 -5.48 12.14
N GLY A 186 14.40 -4.45 12.97
CA GLY A 186 15.47 -3.60 13.48
C GLY A 186 15.92 -2.48 12.52
N LYS A 187 15.26 -2.32 11.37
CA LYS A 187 15.56 -1.25 10.40
C LYS A 187 14.42 -0.26 10.33
N ASP A 188 14.76 1.02 10.46
CA ASP A 188 13.78 2.10 10.31
C ASP A 188 13.36 2.22 8.84
N THR A 189 12.06 2.27 8.65
CA THR A 189 11.37 2.37 7.35
C THR A 189 9.99 3.00 7.56
N TRP A 190 9.07 2.78 6.63
CA TRP A 190 7.70 3.27 6.68
C TRP A 190 6.71 2.15 6.41
N ALA A 191 5.50 2.32 6.91
CA ALA A 191 4.31 1.59 6.48
C ALA A 191 3.34 2.58 5.84
N ILE A 192 2.83 2.24 4.67
CA ILE A 192 1.94 3.11 3.89
C ILE A 192 0.56 3.13 4.53
N LEU A 193 -0.09 4.29 4.49
CA LEU A 193 -1.46 4.50 4.97
C LEU A 193 -2.39 4.85 3.81
N SER A 194 -1.90 5.61 2.83
CA SER A 194 -2.62 5.87 1.59
C SER A 194 -1.67 6.25 0.47
N LEU A 195 -2.15 6.04 -0.76
CA LEU A 195 -1.56 6.56 -1.98
C LEU A 195 -2.70 7.04 -2.87
N ARG A 196 -2.55 8.22 -3.44
CA ARG A 196 -3.45 8.77 -4.45
C ARG A 196 -2.62 9.22 -5.63
N THR A 197 -3.08 8.88 -6.82
CA THR A 197 -2.43 9.21 -8.10
C THR A 197 -3.41 9.95 -8.99
N ASP A 198 -3.01 11.15 -9.43
CA ASP A 198 -3.75 11.96 -10.39
C ASP A 198 -3.02 11.89 -11.74
N TRP A 199 -3.62 11.19 -12.72
CA TRP A 199 -3.06 10.99 -14.06
C TRP A 199 -3.21 12.26 -14.91
N ASN A 200 -2.18 12.54 -15.72
CA ASN A 200 -2.22 13.62 -16.70
C ASN A 200 -3.07 13.14 -17.89
N ASP A 201 -4.12 13.89 -18.20
CA ASP A 201 -4.95 13.71 -19.41
C ASP A 201 -4.16 14.00 -20.70
#